data_AF-A0A5K7ZWU2-F1
#
_entry.id   AF-A0A5K7ZWU2-F1
#
_cell.length_a   1.000
_cell.length_b   1.000
_cell.length_c   1.000
_cell.angle_alpha   90.00
_cell.angle_beta   90.00
_cell.angle_gamma   90.00
#
_symmetry.space_group_name_H-M   'P 1'
#
loop_
_entity.id
_entity.type
_entity.pdbx_description
1 polymer ?
#
loop_
_entity_poly.entity_id
_entity_poly.type
_entity_poly.pdbx_seq_one_letter_code
_entity_poly.pdbx_strand_id
1 'polypeptide(L)'
;MKTNPTTFRVNLRRGTVKGWRGFVWMLKIILPVSLVTFLLDVSGLVHRMDGLFEPLMGVLRLPAMAALPMIIGLLTGIYGAIAAMAVLPFTSSQMTLLAVFLLIAHNLIQEGVVQHRSGCSAWTATAVRLLAAVLTVVVTGWFLDPDPVRQGTALRPTAAAAGFWPALEGWAVGMAWISLKILFIITALMVLMELLNAYRLIDRLLRVIQPCMGLLGLDRDLGMLWLTATVFGIAYGGAVIVEEVDRRQIDPEKLKALHFSIGVNHAVVEDPALFLPLGVHPFWLWIPRLIVAIAFVHAYRMWRWLRRTGARRRGVGVALAVMVLFAASLGRASEIPDRSHAFSPGERLTFVLKWTVIPAGEAVLEVLPQEQMAGQDVYHFVLTARSNAFVDAFYAVRDRIDAWADTKMQRSLLYRKKQHEGSTRRDITVSFDWEAMHAQYVNHGDARDPIPITAGTFDPLAIFYWSRAVDLSVGSPIQRPVTDGKKHVVGFAHVVDREHITVPAGTFDTFLIEPDLTHVGGVFEKSRDAKIQLWVTADHRRLPVKLKSKVVVGSFSGELVSMTGAAAPATAAQ
;
A
#
# COMPACT_ATOMS: atom_id res chain seq x y z
N MET A 1 -33.24 29.79 5.75
CA MET A 1 -33.43 28.48 5.08
C MET A 1 -34.63 27.79 5.70
N LYS A 2 -35.72 27.58 4.95
CA LYS A 2 -36.87 26.82 5.45
C LYS A 2 -36.49 25.34 5.46
N THR A 3 -36.35 24.75 6.64
CA THR A 3 -36.11 23.31 6.82
C THR A 3 -37.33 22.54 6.33
N ASN A 4 -37.17 21.72 5.28
CA ASN A 4 -38.25 20.86 4.81
C ASN A 4 -38.48 19.75 5.85
N PRO A 5 -39.65 19.71 6.54
CA PRO A 5 -39.88 18.78 7.65
C PRO A 5 -39.83 17.30 7.22
N THR A 6 -40.06 17.01 5.93
CA THR A 6 -39.91 15.66 5.38
C THR A 6 -38.45 15.22 5.32
N THR A 7 -37.53 16.10 4.92
CA THR A 7 -36.08 15.83 4.89
C THR A 7 -35.52 15.57 6.29
N PHE A 8 -35.96 16.31 7.31
CA PHE A 8 -35.51 16.10 8.68
C PHE A 8 -35.92 14.71 9.22
N ARG A 9 -37.21 14.35 9.10
CA ARG A 9 -37.72 13.07 9.62
C ARG A 9 -37.08 11.86 8.93
N VAL A 10 -36.86 11.94 7.62
CA VAL A 10 -36.20 10.86 6.85
C VAL A 10 -34.77 10.64 7.32
N ASN A 11 -33.98 11.71 7.47
CA ASN A 11 -32.59 11.59 7.89
C ASN A 11 -32.45 11.22 9.38
N LEU A 12 -33.37 11.67 10.23
CA LEU A 12 -33.46 11.22 11.63
C LEU A 12 -33.67 9.70 11.70
N ARG A 13 -34.65 9.16 10.97
CA ARG A 13 -34.89 7.71 10.89
C ARG A 13 -33.69 6.96 10.32
N ARG A 14 -33.05 7.50 9.28
CA ARG A 14 -31.87 6.87 8.67
C ARG A 14 -30.70 6.83 9.66
N GLY A 15 -30.47 7.92 10.39
CA GLY A 15 -29.45 8.02 11.42
C GLY A 15 -29.69 7.06 12.58
N THR A 16 -30.93 6.95 13.07
CA THR A 16 -31.25 5.99 14.15
C THR A 16 -31.06 4.54 13.72
N VAL A 17 -31.48 4.19 12.50
CA VAL A 17 -31.28 2.85 11.94
C VAL A 17 -29.80 2.52 11.76
N LYS A 18 -28.99 3.48 11.29
CA LYS A 18 -27.53 3.32 11.19
C LYS A 18 -26.90 3.17 12.58
N GLY A 19 -27.30 4.00 13.53
CA GLY A 19 -26.86 3.93 14.93
C GLY A 19 -27.12 2.56 15.55
N TRP A 20 -28.33 2.03 15.40
CA TRP A 20 -28.69 0.70 15.88
C TRP A 20 -27.86 -0.41 15.23
N ARG A 21 -27.70 -0.39 13.90
CA ARG A 21 -26.86 -1.39 13.20
C ARG A 21 -25.40 -1.32 13.65
N GLY A 22 -24.84 -0.11 13.77
CA GLY A 22 -23.49 0.13 14.25
C GLY A 22 -23.30 -0.40 15.67
N PHE A 23 -24.26 -0.12 16.56
CA PHE A 23 -24.27 -0.66 17.92
C PHE A 23 -24.27 -2.19 17.95
N VAL A 24 -25.15 -2.85 17.18
CA VAL A 24 -25.19 -4.32 17.12
C VAL A 24 -23.89 -4.91 16.57
N TRP A 25 -23.30 -4.28 15.54
CA TRP A 25 -22.01 -4.71 15.00
C TRP A 25 -20.90 -4.58 16.05
N MET A 26 -20.88 -3.49 16.79
CA MET A 26 -19.90 -3.24 17.84
C MET A 26 -20.07 -4.21 19.03
N LEU A 27 -21.30 -4.55 19.44
CA LEU A 27 -21.54 -5.55 20.48
C LEU A 27 -20.96 -6.93 20.15
N LYS A 28 -20.97 -7.32 18.86
CA LYS A 28 -20.35 -8.57 18.41
C LYS A 28 -18.83 -8.62 18.63
N ILE A 29 -18.19 -7.46 18.80
CA ILE A 29 -16.77 -7.34 19.10
C ILE A 29 -16.55 -7.12 20.60
N ILE A 30 -17.29 -6.18 21.20
CA ILE A 30 -17.11 -5.81 22.60
C ILE A 30 -17.44 -6.95 23.56
N LEU A 31 -18.54 -7.67 23.35
CA LEU A 31 -18.94 -8.73 24.30
C LEU A 31 -17.95 -9.90 24.33
N PRO A 32 -17.48 -10.47 23.19
CA PRO A 32 -16.48 -11.53 23.25
C PRO A 32 -15.13 -11.06 23.79
N VAL A 33 -14.64 -9.89 23.35
CA VAL A 33 -13.33 -9.38 23.81
C VAL A 33 -13.36 -9.04 25.30
N SER A 34 -14.44 -8.43 25.79
CA SER A 34 -14.61 -8.14 27.22
C SER A 34 -14.76 -9.42 28.04
N LEU A 35 -15.49 -10.42 27.55
CA LEU A 35 -15.61 -11.71 28.23
C LEU A 35 -14.25 -12.42 28.33
N VAL A 36 -13.48 -12.45 27.23
CA VAL A 36 -12.12 -13.02 27.25
C VAL A 36 -11.23 -12.24 28.21
N THR A 37 -11.28 -10.91 28.19
CA THR A 37 -10.50 -10.07 29.12
C THR A 37 -10.88 -10.34 30.57
N PHE A 38 -12.17 -10.51 30.85
CA PHE A 38 -12.68 -10.86 32.17
C PHE A 38 -12.17 -12.23 32.64
N LEU A 39 -12.20 -13.24 31.77
CA LEU A 39 -11.67 -14.57 32.09
C LEU A 39 -10.16 -14.53 32.34
N LEU A 40 -9.42 -13.72 31.56
CA LEU A 40 -7.98 -13.51 31.77
C LEU A 40 -7.69 -12.84 33.11
N ASP A 41 -8.48 -11.84 33.50
CA ASP A 41 -8.36 -11.15 34.78
C ASP A 41 -8.66 -12.08 35.97
N VAL A 42 -9.80 -12.79 35.92
CA VAL A 42 -10.20 -13.78 36.94
C VAL A 42 -9.17 -14.90 37.09
N SER A 43 -8.56 -15.36 36.00
CA SER A 43 -7.52 -16.40 36.03
C SER A 43 -6.19 -15.93 36.66
N GLY A 44 -6.02 -14.61 36.84
CA GLY A 44 -4.78 -13.98 37.26
C GLY A 44 -3.67 -14.01 36.20
N LEU A 45 -3.95 -14.46 34.97
CA LEU A 45 -2.94 -14.56 33.91
C LEU A 45 -2.39 -13.18 33.53
N VAL A 46 -3.25 -12.15 33.54
CA VAL A 46 -2.85 -10.76 33.28
C VAL A 46 -1.72 -10.33 34.23
N HIS A 47 -1.87 -10.62 35.53
CA HIS A 47 -0.90 -10.25 36.56
C HIS A 47 0.39 -11.07 36.50
N ARG A 48 0.34 -12.31 36.01
CA ARG A 48 1.56 -13.13 35.82
C ARG A 48 2.49 -12.57 34.74
N MET A 49 1.96 -11.76 33.83
CA MET A 49 2.72 -11.13 32.76
C MET A 49 3.24 -9.73 33.12
N ASP A 50 3.02 -9.26 34.36
CA ASP A 50 3.33 -7.88 34.74
C ASP A 50 4.81 -7.52 34.50
N GLY A 51 5.74 -8.38 34.94
CA GLY A 51 7.18 -8.15 34.80
C GLY A 51 7.69 -8.06 33.36
N LEU A 52 6.95 -8.61 32.37
CA LEU A 52 7.31 -8.49 30.96
C LEU A 52 7.02 -7.09 30.40
N PHE A 53 5.92 -6.47 30.84
CA PHE A 53 5.43 -5.21 30.29
C PHE A 53 5.77 -3.99 31.15
N GLU A 54 6.18 -4.19 32.40
CA GLU A 54 6.49 -3.13 33.36
C GLU A 54 7.50 -2.09 32.86
N PRO A 55 8.63 -2.44 32.20
CA PRO A 55 9.58 -1.43 31.71
C PRO A 55 8.97 -0.51 30.65
N LEU A 56 8.17 -1.06 29.75
CA LEU A 56 7.53 -0.32 28.66
C LEU A 56 6.37 0.54 29.19
N MET A 57 5.53 -0.03 30.05
CA MET A 57 4.38 0.67 30.62
C MET A 57 4.81 1.74 31.63
N GLY A 58 5.92 1.54 32.34
CA GLY A 58 6.51 2.53 33.24
C GLY A 58 6.88 3.83 32.54
N VAL A 59 7.42 3.77 31.31
CA VAL A 59 7.69 4.97 30.48
C VAL A 59 6.40 5.76 30.22
N LEU A 60 5.28 5.05 30.04
CA LEU A 60 3.97 5.64 29.77
C LEU A 60 3.20 6.01 31.04
N ARG A 61 3.78 5.78 32.22
CA ARG A 61 3.11 5.93 33.53
C ARG A 61 1.81 5.12 33.62
N LEU A 62 1.82 3.93 33.02
CA LEU A 62 0.70 2.99 33.02
C LEU A 62 1.07 1.71 33.77
N PRO A 63 0.11 1.00 34.39
CA PRO A 63 0.35 -0.30 34.98
C PRO A 63 0.57 -1.37 33.89
N ALA A 64 1.26 -2.47 34.21
CA ALA A 64 1.58 -3.51 33.24
C ALA A 64 0.34 -4.12 32.56
N MET A 65 -0.77 -4.27 33.29
CA MET A 65 -2.07 -4.71 32.76
C MET A 65 -2.65 -3.82 31.64
N ALA A 66 -2.18 -2.58 31.50
CA ALA A 66 -2.54 -1.67 30.40
C ALA A 66 -2.01 -2.15 29.04
N ALA A 67 -1.02 -3.05 29.02
CA ALA A 67 -0.49 -3.63 27.79
C ALA A 67 -1.54 -4.41 27.01
N LEU A 68 -2.46 -5.12 27.69
CA LEU A 68 -3.50 -5.92 27.04
C LEU A 68 -4.43 -5.06 26.14
N PRO A 69 -5.14 -4.03 26.66
CA PRO A 69 -5.97 -3.18 25.81
C PRO A 69 -5.16 -2.43 24.75
N MET A 70 -3.91 -2.04 25.04
CA MET A 70 -3.04 -1.41 24.04
C MET A 70 -2.74 -2.35 22.87
N ILE A 71 -2.31 -3.58 23.12
CA ILE A 71 -1.98 -4.55 22.08
C ILE A 71 -3.23 -4.86 21.23
N ILE A 72 -4.36 -5.10 21.88
CA ILE A 72 -5.65 -5.32 21.21
C ILE A 72 -5.97 -4.12 20.31
N GLY A 73 -5.85 -2.89 20.81
CA GLY A 73 -6.14 -1.67 20.04
C GLY A 73 -5.21 -1.45 18.85
N LEU A 74 -3.91 -1.66 19.06
CA LEU A 74 -2.88 -1.52 18.03
C LEU A 74 -3.11 -2.47 16.85
N LEU A 75 -3.57 -3.70 17.11
CA LEU A 75 -3.73 -4.75 16.10
C LEU A 75 -5.13 -4.85 15.51
N THR A 76 -6.16 -4.72 16.35
CA THR A 76 -7.56 -5.05 16.00
C THR A 76 -8.50 -3.85 16.02
N GLY A 77 -8.09 -2.75 16.66
CA GLY A 77 -8.82 -1.49 16.64
C GLY A 77 -9.44 -1.08 17.97
N ILE A 78 -9.99 0.13 17.96
CA ILE A 78 -10.39 0.86 19.16
C ILE A 78 -11.51 0.18 19.95
N TYR A 79 -12.42 -0.52 19.27
CA TYR A 79 -13.53 -1.25 19.88
C TYR A 79 -13.09 -2.38 20.80
N GLY A 80 -12.10 -3.18 20.37
CA GLY A 80 -11.54 -4.25 21.19
C GLY A 80 -10.78 -3.69 22.39
N ALA A 81 -10.05 -2.59 22.20
CA ALA A 81 -9.34 -1.94 23.29
C ALA A 81 -10.29 -1.39 24.36
N ILE A 82 -11.36 -0.69 23.94
CA ILE A 82 -12.41 -0.20 24.85
C ILE A 82 -13.05 -1.35 25.63
N ALA A 83 -13.32 -2.48 24.97
CA ALA A 83 -13.88 -3.66 25.61
C ALA A 83 -12.96 -4.20 26.72
N ALA A 84 -11.65 -4.27 26.47
CA ALA A 84 -10.67 -4.68 27.47
C ALA A 84 -10.51 -3.63 28.59
N MET A 85 -10.49 -2.34 28.25
CA MET A 85 -10.41 -1.23 29.22
C MET A 85 -11.61 -1.17 30.16
N ALA A 86 -12.80 -1.51 29.67
CA ALA A 86 -14.03 -1.48 30.46
C ALA A 86 -14.08 -2.56 31.56
N VAL A 87 -13.26 -3.60 31.44
CA VAL A 87 -13.21 -4.74 32.37
C VAL A 87 -12.14 -4.52 33.44
N LEU A 88 -11.00 -3.98 33.04
CA LEU A 88 -9.84 -3.85 33.91
C LEU A 88 -9.96 -2.62 34.85
N PRO A 89 -9.49 -2.71 36.11
CA PRO A 89 -9.63 -1.68 37.13
C PRO A 89 -8.69 -0.47 36.95
N PHE A 90 -8.82 0.25 35.84
CA PHE A 90 -8.06 1.48 35.59
C PHE A 90 -8.62 2.70 36.33
N THR A 91 -7.74 3.59 36.79
CA THR A 91 -8.13 4.92 37.30
C THR A 91 -8.57 5.83 36.14
N SER A 92 -9.26 6.93 36.45
CA SER A 92 -9.67 7.90 35.42
C SER A 92 -8.46 8.48 34.66
N SER A 93 -7.35 8.77 35.34
CA SER A 93 -6.10 9.20 34.71
C SER A 93 -5.52 8.11 33.79
N GLN A 94 -5.50 6.85 34.22
CA GLN A 94 -5.00 5.73 33.40
C GLN A 94 -5.89 5.48 32.17
N MET A 95 -7.22 5.51 32.34
CA MET A 95 -8.16 5.42 31.22
C MET A 95 -7.96 6.57 30.22
N THR A 96 -7.67 7.77 30.71
CA THR A 96 -7.40 8.94 29.87
C THR A 96 -6.11 8.76 29.06
N LEU A 97 -5.03 8.30 29.68
CA LEU A 97 -3.76 8.05 28.99
C LEU A 97 -3.89 6.93 27.94
N LEU A 98 -4.58 5.85 28.29
CA LEU A 98 -4.90 4.77 27.35
C LEU A 98 -5.74 5.27 26.17
N ALA A 99 -6.78 6.09 26.44
CA ALA A 99 -7.61 6.68 25.41
C ALA A 99 -6.79 7.58 24.47
N VAL A 100 -5.94 8.46 25.01
CA VAL A 100 -5.05 9.33 24.22
C VAL A 100 -4.10 8.51 23.35
N PHE A 101 -3.50 7.45 23.90
CA PHE A 101 -2.64 6.55 23.12
C PHE A 101 -3.40 5.93 21.95
N LEU A 102 -4.55 5.32 22.24
CA LEU A 102 -5.34 4.54 21.29
C LEU A 102 -6.01 5.41 20.23
N LEU A 103 -6.40 6.63 20.57
CA LEU A 103 -6.92 7.61 19.59
C LEU A 103 -5.87 7.99 18.54
N ILE A 104 -4.58 7.91 18.87
CA ILE A 104 -3.49 8.18 17.93
C ILE A 104 -3.05 6.88 17.23
N ALA A 105 -2.93 5.78 17.98
CA ALA A 105 -2.40 4.52 17.52
C ALA A 105 -3.39 3.36 17.78
N HIS A 106 -4.16 3.04 16.76
CA HIS A 106 -5.01 1.84 16.68
C HIS A 106 -5.04 1.34 15.23
N ASN A 107 -5.44 0.09 15.01
CA ASN A 107 -5.55 -0.49 13.66
C ASN A 107 -4.27 -0.28 12.80
N LEU A 108 -3.08 -0.39 13.40
CA LEU A 108 -1.82 0.01 12.75
C LEU A 108 -1.55 -0.76 11.46
N ILE A 109 -2.01 -2.02 11.39
CA ILE A 109 -1.88 -2.84 10.19
C ILE A 109 -2.82 -2.33 9.10
N GLN A 110 -4.12 -2.25 9.40
CA GLN A 110 -5.16 -1.89 8.45
C GLN A 110 -4.95 -0.46 7.94
N GLU A 111 -4.75 0.50 8.84
CA GLU A 111 -4.57 1.90 8.51
C GLU A 111 -3.20 2.20 7.92
N GLY A 112 -2.14 1.50 8.38
CA GLY A 112 -0.82 1.57 7.75
C GLY A 112 -0.87 1.15 6.28
N VAL A 113 -1.61 0.08 5.96
CA VAL A 113 -1.84 -0.35 4.57
C VAL A 113 -2.64 0.68 3.78
N VAL A 114 -3.68 1.28 4.36
CA VAL A 114 -4.48 2.32 3.69
C VAL A 114 -3.65 3.58 3.41
N GLN A 115 -2.83 4.03 4.37
CA GLN A 115 -1.90 5.15 4.19
C GLN A 115 -0.82 4.85 3.14
N HIS A 116 -0.35 3.59 3.09
CA HIS A 116 0.58 3.14 2.04
C HIS A 116 0.00 3.27 0.65
N ARG A 117 -1.24 2.82 0.46
CA ARG A 117 -1.94 2.93 -0.81
C ARG A 117 -2.20 4.38 -1.22
N SER A 118 -2.37 5.28 -0.26
CA SER A 118 -2.65 6.71 -0.48
C SER A 118 -1.41 7.61 -0.45
N GLY A 119 -0.19 7.04 -0.54
CA GLY A 119 1.04 7.79 -0.83
C GLY A 119 2.00 8.05 0.35
N CYS A 120 1.79 7.46 1.53
CA CYS A 120 2.75 7.49 2.64
C CYS A 120 3.13 6.08 3.07
N SER A 121 4.43 5.74 3.15
CA SER A 121 4.85 4.39 3.50
C SER A 121 4.23 3.89 4.81
N ALA A 122 3.76 2.64 4.84
CA ALA A 122 3.13 2.05 6.03
C ALA A 122 4.06 2.18 7.25
N TRP A 123 5.34 1.86 7.09
CA TRP A 123 6.34 1.97 8.15
C TRP A 123 6.51 3.40 8.66
N THR A 124 6.58 4.39 7.76
CA THR A 124 6.66 5.79 8.17
C THR A 124 5.41 6.23 8.90
N ALA A 125 4.22 5.88 8.38
CA ALA A 125 2.95 6.21 9.01
C ALA A 125 2.83 5.60 10.41
N THR A 126 3.12 4.30 10.54
CA THR A 126 3.12 3.58 11.81
C THR A 126 4.14 4.14 12.79
N ALA A 127 5.37 4.41 12.35
CA ALA A 127 6.42 4.98 13.20
C ALA A 127 6.04 6.37 13.72
N VAL A 128 5.50 7.24 12.85
CA VAL A 128 5.02 8.58 13.24
C VAL A 128 3.88 8.46 14.23
N ARG A 129 2.91 7.56 14.02
CA ARG A 129 1.78 7.37 14.93
C ARG A 129 2.20 6.84 16.29
N LEU A 130 3.08 5.84 16.33
CA LEU A 130 3.60 5.30 17.59
C LEU A 130 4.42 6.35 18.34
N LEU A 131 5.30 7.07 17.64
CA LEU A 131 6.09 8.14 18.24
C LEU A 131 5.18 9.26 18.77
N ALA A 132 4.19 9.69 17.99
CA ALA A 132 3.21 10.70 18.40
C ALA A 132 2.40 10.22 19.61
N ALA A 133 1.93 8.98 19.63
CA ALA A 133 1.16 8.42 20.73
C ALA A 133 2.00 8.37 22.03
N VAL A 134 3.22 7.83 21.97
CA VAL A 134 4.15 7.75 23.11
C VAL A 134 4.47 9.15 23.64
N LEU A 135 4.88 10.08 22.78
CA LEU A 135 5.21 11.45 23.20
C LEU A 135 3.99 12.15 23.81
N THR A 136 2.81 11.99 23.22
CA THR A 136 1.58 12.61 23.75
C THR A 136 1.24 12.07 25.12
N VAL A 137 1.34 10.75 25.32
CA VAL A 137 1.05 10.10 26.61
C VAL A 137 2.07 10.48 27.67
N VAL A 138 3.37 10.50 27.34
CA VAL A 138 4.42 10.90 28.28
C VAL A 138 4.18 12.33 28.76
N VAL A 139 3.91 13.26 27.83
CA VAL A 139 3.63 14.67 28.16
C VAL A 139 2.33 14.80 28.95
N THR A 140 1.25 14.16 28.50
CA THR A 140 -0.07 14.21 29.15
C THR A 140 -0.02 13.61 30.57
N GLY A 141 0.77 12.55 30.75
CA GLY A 141 0.95 11.88 32.03
C GLY A 141 1.63 12.74 33.08
N TRP A 142 2.29 13.83 32.70
CA TRP A 142 2.84 14.81 33.65
C TRP A 142 1.76 15.74 34.21
N PHE A 143 0.69 15.99 33.45
CA PHE A 143 -0.43 16.82 33.89
C PHE A 143 -1.49 16.04 34.66
N LEU A 144 -1.67 14.77 34.31
CA LEU A 144 -2.68 13.90 34.92
C LEU A 144 -2.21 13.20 36.19
N ASP A 145 -0.91 13.33 36.49
CA ASP A 145 -0.15 12.64 37.55
C ASP A 145 -0.80 11.32 37.99
N PRO A 146 -0.83 10.31 37.10
CA PRO A 146 -1.41 9.03 37.45
C PRO A 146 -0.59 8.45 38.60
N ASP A 147 -1.17 8.36 39.80
CA ASP A 147 -0.51 7.84 41.00
C ASP A 147 0.41 6.66 40.65
N PRO A 148 1.75 6.80 40.76
CA PRO A 148 2.66 5.76 40.28
C PRO A 148 2.63 4.49 41.15
N VAL A 149 1.95 4.52 42.29
CA VAL A 149 2.07 3.50 43.34
C VAL A 149 0.76 3.34 44.12
N ARG A 150 -0.34 3.07 43.43
CA ARG A 150 -1.39 2.22 44.03
C ARG A 150 -1.54 0.97 43.18
N GLN A 151 -0.67 -0.01 43.45
CA GLN A 151 -1.10 -1.42 43.39
C GLN A 151 -2.50 -1.48 43.97
N GLY A 152 -3.48 -2.03 43.25
CA GLY A 152 -4.90 -2.02 43.57
C GLY A 152 -5.27 -2.37 45.02
N THR A 153 -5.11 -1.41 45.92
CA THR A 153 -5.36 -1.50 47.37
C THR A 153 -6.39 -0.48 47.82
N ALA A 154 -7.14 0.11 46.89
CA ALA A 154 -8.49 0.56 47.17
C ALA A 154 -9.44 -0.64 46.98
N LEU A 155 -9.40 -1.58 47.93
CA LEU A 155 -10.49 -2.48 48.35
C LEU A 155 -11.63 -2.73 47.33
N ARG A 156 -11.30 -3.18 46.12
CA ARG A 156 -12.21 -4.00 45.32
C ARG A 156 -11.60 -5.38 45.31
N PRO A 157 -12.29 -6.41 45.85
CA PRO A 157 -11.83 -7.77 45.66
C PRO A 157 -11.59 -7.95 44.17
N THR A 158 -10.41 -8.43 43.79
CA THR A 158 -10.19 -8.92 42.43
C THR A 158 -11.33 -9.87 42.09
N ALA A 159 -11.72 -9.97 40.82
CA ALA A 159 -12.77 -10.89 40.41
C ALA A 159 -12.49 -12.34 40.89
N ALA A 160 -11.21 -12.68 41.09
CA ALA A 160 -10.73 -13.91 41.72
C ALA A 160 -11.11 -14.08 43.22
N ALA A 161 -11.24 -13.00 43.99
CA ALA A 161 -11.53 -13.03 45.42
C ALA A 161 -13.04 -13.05 45.77
N ALA A 162 -13.91 -12.65 44.84
CA ALA A 162 -15.38 -12.63 45.04
C ALA A 162 -16.09 -13.93 44.64
N GLY A 163 -15.37 -14.91 44.08
CA GLY A 163 -15.93 -16.09 43.45
C GLY A 163 -16.41 -15.82 42.02
N PHE A 164 -16.39 -16.86 41.17
CA PHE A 164 -16.63 -16.71 39.73
C PHE A 164 -18.02 -16.16 39.40
N TRP A 165 -19.08 -16.65 40.06
CA TRP A 165 -20.46 -16.27 39.74
C TRP A 165 -20.79 -14.81 40.09
N PRO A 166 -20.47 -14.30 41.31
CA PRO A 166 -20.66 -12.88 41.62
C PRO A 166 -19.82 -11.96 40.70
N ALA A 167 -18.61 -12.38 40.34
CA ALA A 167 -17.77 -11.63 39.41
C ALA A 167 -18.39 -11.58 37.99
N LEU A 168 -18.94 -12.70 37.51
CA LEU A 168 -19.62 -12.78 36.22
C LEU A 168 -20.89 -11.91 36.19
N GLU A 169 -21.67 -11.91 37.28
CA GLU A 169 -22.85 -11.05 37.42
C GLU A 169 -22.46 -9.57 37.38
N GLY A 170 -21.45 -9.17 38.17
CA GLY A 170 -20.94 -7.79 38.18
C GLY A 170 -20.44 -7.35 36.80
N TRP A 171 -19.71 -8.21 36.10
CA TRP A 171 -19.28 -7.98 34.72
C TRP A 171 -20.48 -7.82 33.77
N ALA A 172 -21.48 -8.71 33.86
CA ALA A 172 -22.65 -8.69 32.98
C ALA A 172 -23.47 -7.41 33.14
N VAL A 173 -23.72 -6.98 34.39
CA VAL A 173 -24.43 -5.72 34.69
C VAL A 173 -23.61 -4.52 34.21
N GLY A 174 -22.30 -4.52 34.47
CA GLY A 174 -21.39 -3.48 34.00
C GLY A 174 -21.40 -3.35 32.47
N MET A 175 -21.32 -4.47 31.76
CA MET A 175 -21.38 -4.50 30.29
C MET A 175 -22.74 -4.06 29.76
N ALA A 176 -23.84 -4.44 30.41
CA ALA A 176 -25.17 -3.97 30.03
C ALA A 176 -25.28 -2.44 30.14
N TRP A 177 -24.78 -1.85 31.23
CA TRP A 177 -24.80 -0.42 31.45
C TRP A 177 -23.91 0.35 30.45
N ILE A 178 -22.70 -0.13 30.20
CA ILE A 178 -21.79 0.48 29.21
C ILE A 178 -22.39 0.36 27.81
N SER A 179 -22.96 -0.79 27.46
CA SER A 179 -23.63 -1.01 26.17
C SER A 179 -24.78 -0.03 25.96
N LEU A 180 -25.59 0.21 27.00
CA LEU A 180 -26.68 1.18 26.95
C LEU A 180 -26.17 2.60 26.67
N LYS A 181 -25.11 3.03 27.38
CA LYS A 181 -24.47 4.34 27.12
C LYS A 181 -23.97 4.45 25.69
N ILE A 182 -23.27 3.42 25.18
CA ILE A 182 -22.73 3.45 23.83
C ILE A 182 -23.86 3.49 22.78
N LEU A 183 -24.96 2.76 22.98
CA LEU A 183 -26.12 2.80 22.08
C LEU A 183 -26.62 4.24 21.90
N PHE A 184 -26.81 4.99 22.99
CA PHE A 184 -27.29 6.36 22.91
C PHE A 184 -26.28 7.29 22.23
N ILE A 185 -25.00 7.18 22.56
CA ILE A 185 -23.95 8.03 21.98
C ILE A 185 -23.80 7.77 20.47
N ILE A 186 -23.65 6.51 20.05
CA ILE A 186 -23.51 6.17 18.63
C ILE A 186 -24.76 6.56 17.86
N THR A 187 -25.95 6.34 18.42
CA THR A 187 -27.20 6.74 17.76
C THR A 187 -27.29 8.25 17.59
N ALA A 188 -26.99 9.02 18.63
CA ALA A 188 -26.97 10.48 18.56
C ALA A 188 -25.95 10.98 17.53
N LEU A 189 -24.75 10.37 17.51
CA LEU A 189 -23.71 10.68 16.55
C LEU A 189 -24.12 10.38 15.11
N MET A 190 -24.69 9.21 14.84
CA MET A 190 -25.12 8.82 13.49
C MET A 190 -26.28 9.68 12.98
N VAL A 191 -27.20 10.07 13.87
CA VAL A 191 -28.24 11.07 13.57
C VAL A 191 -27.61 12.42 13.22
N LEU A 192 -26.68 12.90 14.04
CA LEU A 192 -25.98 14.15 13.78
C LEU A 192 -25.27 14.11 12.42
N MET A 193 -24.52 13.04 12.12
CA MET A 193 -23.80 12.89 10.86
C MET A 193 -24.72 12.85 9.64
N GLU A 194 -25.88 12.17 9.71
CA GLU A 194 -26.87 12.18 8.63
C GLU A 194 -27.47 13.57 8.43
N LEU A 195 -27.76 14.30 9.50
CA LEU A 195 -28.28 15.67 9.41
C LEU A 195 -27.24 16.63 8.83
N LEU A 196 -25.98 16.56 9.30
CA LEU A 196 -24.88 17.37 8.78
C LEU A 196 -24.66 17.16 7.28
N ASN A 197 -24.75 15.91 6.82
CA ASN A 197 -24.68 15.55 5.41
C ASN A 197 -25.90 16.07 4.62
N ALA A 198 -27.12 15.83 5.11
CA ALA A 198 -28.35 16.21 4.43
C ALA A 198 -28.48 17.72 4.20
N TYR A 199 -27.99 18.54 5.14
CA TYR A 199 -28.00 19.99 5.03
C TYR A 199 -26.75 20.57 4.36
N ARG A 200 -25.83 19.72 3.87
CA ARG A 200 -24.53 20.12 3.32
C ARG A 200 -23.77 21.06 4.26
N LEU A 201 -23.92 20.82 5.57
CA LEU A 201 -23.28 21.66 6.58
C LEU A 201 -21.77 21.37 6.63
N ILE A 202 -21.38 20.14 6.28
CA ILE A 202 -19.97 19.74 6.11
C ILE A 202 -19.29 20.63 5.05
N ASP A 203 -19.91 20.86 3.89
CA ASP A 203 -19.38 21.76 2.83
C ASP A 203 -19.20 23.22 3.27
N ARG A 204 -19.99 23.67 4.26
CA ARG A 204 -19.84 25.01 4.85
C ARG A 204 -18.75 25.04 5.90
N LEU A 205 -18.73 24.03 6.77
CA LEU A 205 -17.67 23.86 7.77
C LEU A 205 -16.30 23.78 7.07
N LEU A 206 -16.23 23.05 5.97
CA LEU A 206 -15.07 22.93 5.06
C LEU A 206 -14.51 24.28 4.63
N ARG A 207 -15.37 25.19 4.16
CA ARG A 207 -14.95 26.53 3.70
C ARG A 207 -14.46 27.43 4.84
N VAL A 208 -15.00 27.27 6.04
CA VAL A 208 -14.59 28.03 7.23
C VAL A 208 -13.27 27.51 7.80
N ILE A 209 -13.03 26.19 7.71
CA ILE A 209 -11.81 25.55 8.23
C ILE A 209 -10.63 25.64 7.24
N GLN A 210 -10.91 25.75 5.93
CA GLN A 210 -9.88 25.89 4.89
C GLN A 210 -8.85 27.02 5.13
N PRO A 211 -9.20 28.26 5.55
CA PRO A 211 -8.20 29.30 5.85
C PRO A 211 -7.25 28.92 7.00
N CYS A 212 -7.68 28.03 7.89
CA CYS A 212 -6.88 27.55 9.03
C CYS A 212 -5.94 26.39 8.68
N MET A 213 -5.91 25.90 7.43
CA MET A 213 -4.97 24.84 7.00
C MET A 213 -3.51 25.24 7.23
N GLY A 214 -3.20 26.54 7.11
CA GLY A 214 -1.86 27.05 7.39
C GLY A 214 -1.41 26.83 8.84
N LEU A 215 -2.35 26.91 9.81
CA LEU A 215 -2.08 26.62 11.22
C LEU A 215 -1.68 25.16 11.42
N LEU A 216 -2.35 24.25 10.70
CA LEU A 216 -2.04 22.82 10.70
C LEU A 216 -0.73 22.47 9.99
N GLY A 217 -0.13 23.45 9.30
CA GLY A 217 1.04 23.24 8.47
C GLY A 217 0.73 22.54 7.14
N LEU A 218 -0.53 22.53 6.70
CA LEU A 218 -0.96 21.90 5.45
C LEU A 218 -1.24 22.94 4.36
N ASP A 219 -1.03 22.55 3.11
CA ASP A 219 -1.41 23.36 1.96
C ASP A 219 -2.94 23.44 1.80
N ARG A 220 -3.44 24.60 1.34
CA ARG A 220 -4.88 24.91 1.24
C ARG A 220 -5.64 24.04 0.23
N ASP A 221 -4.93 23.50 -0.76
CA ASP A 221 -5.45 22.59 -1.80
C ASP A 221 -5.73 21.18 -1.25
N LEU A 222 -5.14 20.80 -0.12
CA LEU A 222 -5.35 19.52 0.55
C LEU A 222 -6.44 19.54 1.62
N GLY A 223 -7.07 20.70 1.87
CA GLY A 223 -8.01 20.88 2.98
C GLY A 223 -9.23 19.95 2.91
N MET A 224 -9.74 19.66 1.71
CA MET A 224 -10.86 18.73 1.52
C MET A 224 -10.48 17.29 1.88
N LEU A 225 -9.28 16.86 1.44
CA LEU A 225 -8.75 15.52 1.74
C LEU A 225 -8.50 15.34 3.23
N TRP A 226 -7.89 16.36 3.85
CA TRP A 226 -7.68 16.38 5.30
C TRP A 226 -9.00 16.26 6.05
N LEU A 227 -9.98 17.12 5.78
CA LEU A 227 -11.22 17.09 6.55
C LEU A 227 -11.98 15.77 6.36
N THR A 228 -11.99 15.22 5.14
CA THR A 228 -12.65 13.93 4.87
C THR A 228 -12.05 12.82 5.74
N ALA A 229 -10.72 12.72 5.82
CA ALA A 229 -10.06 11.74 6.69
C ALA A 229 -10.20 12.07 8.19
N THR A 230 -10.17 13.35 8.56
CA THR A 230 -10.34 13.80 9.94
C THR A 230 -11.73 13.50 10.47
N VAL A 231 -12.78 13.65 9.66
CA VAL A 231 -14.16 13.41 10.09
C VAL A 231 -14.54 11.93 9.98
N PHE A 232 -14.23 11.28 8.86
CA PHE A 232 -14.70 9.92 8.55
C PHE A 232 -13.66 8.81 8.77
N GLY A 233 -12.45 9.16 9.22
CA GLY A 233 -11.38 8.20 9.47
C GLY A 233 -10.49 7.91 8.27
N ILE A 234 -9.36 7.26 8.53
CA ILE A 234 -8.35 6.92 7.51
C ILE A 234 -8.87 5.88 6.53
N ALA A 235 -9.71 4.92 6.95
CA ALA A 235 -10.23 3.89 6.05
C ALA A 235 -11.06 4.49 4.91
N TYR A 236 -11.95 5.45 5.22
CA TYR A 236 -12.75 6.15 4.23
C TYR A 236 -11.98 7.28 3.53
N GLY A 237 -11.31 8.13 4.32
CA GLY A 237 -10.52 9.25 3.79
C GLY A 237 -9.37 8.81 2.90
N GLY A 238 -8.74 7.67 3.20
CA GLY A 238 -7.67 7.08 2.40
C GLY A 238 -8.14 6.68 1.00
N ALA A 239 -9.35 6.13 0.86
CA ALA A 239 -9.91 5.81 -0.47
C ALA A 239 -10.12 7.07 -1.32
N VAL A 240 -10.65 8.14 -0.71
CA VAL A 240 -10.82 9.45 -1.37
C VAL A 240 -9.47 10.08 -1.70
N ILE A 241 -8.47 9.93 -0.84
CA ILE A 241 -7.10 10.42 -1.10
C ILE A 241 -6.47 9.65 -2.26
N VAL A 242 -6.61 8.33 -2.35
CA VAL A 242 -6.14 7.54 -3.50
C VAL A 242 -6.76 8.07 -4.79
N GLU A 243 -8.09 8.21 -4.82
CA GLU A 243 -8.80 8.67 -6.02
C GLU A 243 -8.39 10.09 -6.43
N GLU A 244 -8.19 11.00 -5.47
CA GLU A 244 -7.82 12.38 -5.78
C GLU A 244 -6.35 12.53 -6.17
N VAL A 245 -5.45 11.71 -5.63
CA VAL A 245 -4.04 11.66 -6.03
C VAL A 245 -3.89 11.10 -7.45
N ASP A 246 -4.73 10.15 -7.84
CA ASP A 246 -4.78 9.63 -9.21
C ASP A 246 -5.29 10.72 -10.20
N ARG A 247 -6.22 11.58 -9.76
CA ARG A 247 -6.83 12.65 -10.58
C ARG A 247 -6.01 13.93 -10.65
N ARG A 248 -5.42 14.34 -9.52
CA ARG A 248 -4.64 15.59 -9.37
C ARG A 248 -3.22 15.19 -9.05
N GLN A 249 -2.25 15.63 -9.86
CA GLN A 249 -0.82 15.38 -9.61
C GLN A 249 -0.33 16.14 -8.36
N ILE A 250 -0.68 15.65 -7.17
CA ILE A 250 -0.32 16.25 -5.88
C ILE A 250 1.16 15.96 -5.59
N ASP A 251 1.90 16.97 -5.11
CA ASP A 251 3.28 16.82 -4.67
C ASP A 251 3.37 15.76 -3.54
N PRO A 252 4.14 14.66 -3.70
CA PRO A 252 4.31 13.61 -2.71
C PRO A 252 4.70 14.11 -1.31
N GLU A 253 5.38 15.25 -1.25
CA GLU A 253 5.81 15.83 0.02
C GLU A 253 4.68 16.55 0.76
N LYS A 254 3.76 17.18 0.03
CA LYS A 254 2.53 17.72 0.62
C LYS A 254 1.62 16.59 1.09
N LEU A 255 1.58 15.51 0.32
CA LEU A 255 0.82 14.30 0.65
C LEU A 255 1.35 13.61 1.91
N LYS A 256 2.67 13.53 2.12
CA LYS A 256 3.25 13.03 3.39
C LYS A 256 2.87 13.90 4.58
N ALA A 257 2.91 15.23 4.45
CA ALA A 257 2.49 16.14 5.52
C ALA A 257 1.01 15.93 5.88
N LEU A 258 0.15 15.74 4.88
CA LEU A 258 -1.25 15.36 5.07
C LEU A 258 -1.37 14.04 5.86
N HIS A 259 -0.61 13.01 5.48
CA HIS A 259 -0.60 11.70 6.16
C HIS A 259 -0.13 11.76 7.60
N PHE A 260 0.82 12.63 7.94
CA PHE A 260 1.25 12.81 9.33
C PHE A 260 0.16 13.47 10.16
N SER A 261 -0.56 14.45 9.60
CA SER A 261 -1.69 15.09 10.27
C SER A 261 -2.85 14.12 10.51
N ILE A 262 -3.35 13.48 9.45
CA ILE A 262 -4.51 12.58 9.54
C ILE A 262 -4.14 11.28 10.27
N GLY A 263 -2.88 10.83 10.18
CA GLY A 263 -2.35 9.71 10.96
C GLY A 263 -2.56 9.89 12.46
N VAL A 264 -2.37 11.12 12.95
CA VAL A 264 -2.56 11.47 14.35
C VAL A 264 -4.01 11.82 14.67
N ASN A 265 -4.73 12.51 13.78
CA ASN A 265 -6.00 13.20 14.08
C ASN A 265 -7.17 12.81 13.15
N HIS A 266 -7.39 11.52 12.90
CA HIS A 266 -8.49 10.98 12.08
C HIS A 266 -9.71 10.55 12.91
N ALA A 267 -10.88 10.43 12.27
CA ALA A 267 -12.13 10.03 12.93
C ALA A 267 -12.38 10.79 14.25
N VAL A 268 -12.11 12.10 14.27
CA VAL A 268 -12.16 12.95 15.47
C VAL A 268 -13.54 13.05 16.09
N VAL A 269 -14.58 12.63 15.39
CA VAL A 269 -15.94 12.66 15.91
C VAL A 269 -16.31 11.32 16.53
N GLU A 270 -16.08 10.22 15.81
CA GLU A 270 -16.48 8.88 16.23
C GLU A 270 -15.58 8.33 17.34
N ASP A 271 -14.26 8.24 17.09
CA ASP A 271 -13.36 7.51 17.99
C ASP A 271 -13.32 8.12 19.41
N PRO A 272 -13.16 9.45 19.60
CA PRO A 272 -13.20 10.05 20.93
C PRO A 272 -14.54 9.86 21.65
N ALA A 273 -15.66 9.92 20.93
CA ALA A 273 -16.99 9.80 21.52
C ALA A 273 -17.21 8.44 22.18
N LEU A 274 -16.54 7.40 21.69
CA LEU A 274 -16.60 6.04 22.24
C LEU A 274 -15.94 5.90 23.62
N PHE A 275 -15.06 6.83 24.02
CA PHE A 275 -14.45 6.83 25.35
C PHE A 275 -15.25 7.61 26.40
N LEU A 276 -16.20 8.45 25.99
CA LEU A 276 -17.03 9.22 26.91
C LEU A 276 -17.81 8.34 27.91
N PRO A 277 -18.38 7.17 27.53
CA PRO A 277 -19.02 6.24 28.47
C PRO A 277 -18.12 5.75 29.61
N LEU A 278 -16.80 5.68 29.36
CA LEU A 278 -15.77 5.27 30.32
C LEU A 278 -15.39 6.40 31.29
N GLY A 279 -15.99 7.59 31.16
CA GLY A 279 -15.73 8.72 32.04
C GLY A 279 -14.48 9.53 31.68
N VAL A 280 -13.93 9.35 30.47
CA VAL A 280 -12.80 10.16 30.01
C VAL A 280 -13.28 11.54 29.60
N HIS A 281 -12.65 12.59 30.13
CA HIS A 281 -13.06 13.97 29.90
C HIS A 281 -12.75 14.43 28.46
N PRO A 282 -13.69 15.13 27.77
CA PRO A 282 -13.51 15.56 26.38
C PRO A 282 -12.20 16.30 26.11
N PHE A 283 -11.82 17.24 26.96
CA PHE A 283 -10.58 18.00 26.78
C PHE A 283 -9.37 17.13 26.38
N TRP A 284 -9.18 16.01 27.09
CA TRP A 284 -8.05 15.10 26.87
C TRP A 284 -8.15 14.27 25.59
N LEU A 285 -9.37 14.01 25.11
CA LEU A 285 -9.59 13.22 23.90
C LEU A 285 -9.31 14.02 22.61
N TRP A 286 -9.54 15.33 22.63
CA TRP A 286 -9.44 16.18 21.44
C TRP A 286 -8.20 17.09 21.41
N ILE A 287 -7.87 17.75 22.51
CA ILE A 287 -6.88 18.84 22.51
C ILE A 287 -5.44 18.34 22.32
N PRO A 288 -4.93 17.37 23.10
CA PRO A 288 -3.56 16.87 22.94
C PRO A 288 -3.30 16.34 21.53
N ARG A 289 -4.29 15.66 20.96
CA ARG A 289 -4.25 15.07 19.62
C ARG A 289 -4.09 16.12 18.53
N LEU A 290 -4.85 17.22 18.62
CA LEU A 290 -4.74 18.34 17.68
C LEU A 290 -3.38 19.04 17.80
N ILE A 291 -2.91 19.29 19.02
CA ILE A 291 -1.61 19.94 19.26
C ILE A 291 -0.46 19.11 18.68
N VAL A 292 -0.43 17.80 18.95
CA VAL A 292 0.64 16.93 18.43
C VAL A 292 0.56 16.76 16.92
N ALA A 293 -0.63 16.70 16.32
CA ALA A 293 -0.77 16.69 14.86
C ALA A 293 -0.15 17.95 14.23
N ILE A 294 -0.42 19.13 14.80
CA ILE A 294 0.17 20.40 14.36
C ILE A 294 1.70 20.36 14.52
N ALA A 295 2.18 19.95 15.69
CA ALA A 295 3.61 19.91 16.00
C ALA A 295 4.39 18.99 15.05
N PHE A 296 3.89 17.78 14.78
CA PHE A 296 4.55 16.82 13.88
C PHE A 296 4.62 17.31 12.43
N VAL A 297 3.55 17.94 11.93
CA VAL A 297 3.54 18.50 10.58
C VAL A 297 4.53 19.65 10.45
N HIS A 298 4.59 20.56 11.42
CA HIS A 298 5.55 21.66 11.41
C HIS A 298 6.99 21.17 11.63
N ALA A 299 7.22 20.18 12.49
CA ALA A 299 8.52 19.54 12.66
C ALA A 299 9.01 18.92 11.34
N TYR A 300 8.13 18.21 10.62
CA TYR A 300 8.44 17.67 9.29
C TYR A 300 8.81 18.78 8.29
N ARG A 301 8.04 19.87 8.26
CA ARG A 301 8.32 21.02 7.38
C ARG A 301 9.65 21.70 7.72
N MET A 302 9.93 21.89 9.01
CA MET A 302 11.17 22.47 9.51
C MET A 302 12.37 21.59 9.14
N TRP A 303 12.29 20.28 9.40
CA TRP A 303 13.31 19.32 9.02
C TRP A 303 13.59 19.32 7.51
N ARG A 304 12.54 19.39 6.68
CA ARG A 304 12.65 19.52 5.22
C ARG A 304 13.32 20.83 4.82
N TRP A 305 12.94 21.94 5.43
CA TRP A 305 13.56 23.25 5.18
C TRP A 305 15.06 23.24 5.52
N LEU A 306 15.44 22.66 6.66
CA LEU A 306 16.84 22.49 7.08
C LEU A 306 17.65 21.61 6.13
N ARG A 307 17.08 20.48 5.66
CA ARG A 307 17.76 19.61 4.69
C ARG A 307 17.95 20.29 3.33
N ARG A 308 16.98 21.08 2.88
CA ARG A 308 17.07 21.83 1.62
C ARG A 308 18.06 22.97 1.69
N THR A 309 18.11 23.72 2.80
CA THR A 309 19.07 24.81 3.01
C THR A 309 20.50 24.29 3.25
N GLY A 310 20.65 23.14 3.92
CA GLY A 310 21.93 22.44 4.06
C GLY A 310 22.49 21.89 2.74
N ALA A 311 21.63 21.38 1.85
CA ALA A 311 22.02 20.98 0.49
C ALA A 311 22.35 22.20 -0.41
N ARG A 312 21.67 23.34 -0.21
CA ARG A 312 21.89 24.58 -0.98
C ARG A 312 23.21 25.28 -0.64
N ARG A 313 23.83 25.01 0.52
CA ARG A 313 25.19 25.47 0.86
C ARG A 313 26.33 24.59 0.31
N ARG A 314 26.04 23.41 -0.26
CA ARG A 314 27.04 22.50 -0.86
C ARG A 314 26.85 22.26 -2.37
N GLY A 315 25.89 22.92 -3.00
CA GLY A 315 25.45 22.63 -4.37
C GLY A 315 25.53 23.78 -5.37
N VAL A 316 26.51 24.68 -5.25
CA VAL A 316 26.75 25.75 -6.24
C VAL A 316 28.03 25.51 -7.07
N GLY A 317 28.83 24.47 -6.77
CA GLY A 317 30.12 24.23 -7.43
C GLY A 317 30.18 23.14 -8.51
N VAL A 318 29.14 22.31 -8.70
CA VAL A 318 29.26 21.09 -9.55
C VAL A 318 28.35 21.10 -10.78
N ALA A 319 27.37 22.00 -10.85
CA ALA A 319 26.42 22.07 -11.96
C ALA A 319 26.97 22.77 -13.23
N LEU A 320 28.14 23.41 -13.18
CA LEU A 320 28.75 24.10 -14.33
C LEU A 320 29.84 23.31 -15.07
N ALA A 321 30.32 22.18 -14.53
CA ALA A 321 31.44 21.42 -15.12
C ALA A 321 31.01 20.22 -15.98
N VAL A 322 29.76 19.75 -15.87
CA VAL A 322 29.27 18.56 -16.60
C VAL A 322 28.60 18.93 -17.93
N MET A 323 28.30 20.22 -18.15
CA MET A 323 27.57 20.70 -19.34
C MET A 323 28.49 21.03 -20.53
N VAL A 324 29.82 20.89 -20.39
CA VAL A 324 30.81 21.28 -21.43
C VAL A 324 31.58 20.07 -22.01
N LEU A 325 31.38 18.85 -21.51
CA LEU A 325 32.12 17.65 -21.96
C LEU A 325 31.29 16.61 -22.74
N PHE A 326 30.05 16.93 -23.11
CA PHE A 326 29.18 16.00 -23.87
C PHE A 326 28.88 16.49 -25.30
N ALA A 327 29.87 17.12 -25.93
CA ALA A 327 29.81 17.60 -27.30
C ALA A 327 31.02 17.12 -28.11
N ALA A 328 31.30 15.81 -28.11
CA ALA A 328 32.21 15.19 -29.06
C ALA A 328 32.12 13.64 -29.02
N SER A 329 31.08 13.06 -29.62
CA SER A 329 31.18 11.72 -30.22
C SER A 329 29.96 11.42 -31.09
N LEU A 330 29.95 11.99 -32.29
CA LEU A 330 29.15 11.49 -33.40
C LEU A 330 29.93 10.37 -34.08
N GLY A 331 29.23 9.27 -34.35
CA GLY A 331 29.58 8.36 -35.44
C GLY A 331 30.31 7.08 -35.05
N ARG A 332 29.54 6.01 -34.88
CA ARG A 332 29.71 4.78 -35.68
C ARG A 332 28.47 3.91 -35.51
N ALA A 333 27.69 3.77 -36.59
CA ALA A 333 26.76 2.67 -36.72
C ALA A 333 27.60 1.39 -36.84
N SER A 334 27.52 0.49 -35.85
CA SER A 334 28.10 -0.84 -35.98
C SER A 334 27.12 -1.71 -36.77
N GLU A 335 27.61 -2.27 -37.88
CA GLU A 335 26.95 -3.38 -38.55
C GLU A 335 26.78 -4.56 -37.59
N ILE A 336 25.67 -5.25 -37.76
CA ILE A 336 25.22 -6.36 -36.92
C ILE A 336 25.84 -7.65 -37.47
N PRO A 337 26.65 -8.40 -36.71
CA PRO A 337 27.08 -9.74 -37.12
C PRO A 337 25.92 -10.73 -37.00
N ASP A 338 25.97 -11.77 -37.83
CA ASP A 338 24.99 -12.85 -37.98
C ASP A 338 24.49 -13.44 -36.64
N ARG A 339 23.16 -13.40 -36.42
CA ARG A 339 22.49 -13.43 -35.09
C ARG A 339 21.72 -14.73 -34.78
N SER A 340 22.19 -15.87 -35.24
CA SER A 340 21.36 -17.08 -35.33
C SER A 340 21.08 -17.89 -34.05
N HIS A 341 21.52 -17.51 -32.83
CA HIS A 341 21.47 -18.44 -31.68
C HIS A 341 21.09 -17.88 -30.29
N ALA A 342 20.38 -16.75 -30.16
CA ALA A 342 19.98 -16.28 -28.83
C ALA A 342 18.90 -17.17 -28.16
N PHE A 343 18.03 -17.78 -28.97
CA PHE A 343 16.96 -18.71 -28.59
C PHE A 343 16.65 -19.63 -29.77
N SER A 344 16.03 -20.78 -29.50
CA SER A 344 15.64 -21.75 -30.52
C SER A 344 14.24 -22.32 -30.24
N PRO A 345 13.48 -22.71 -31.29
CA PRO A 345 12.24 -23.45 -31.11
C PRO A 345 12.43 -24.67 -30.19
N GLY A 346 11.51 -24.87 -29.27
CA GLY A 346 11.60 -25.88 -28.20
C GLY A 346 12.21 -25.37 -26.90
N GLU A 347 12.72 -24.12 -26.85
CA GLU A 347 13.16 -23.50 -25.60
C GLU A 347 11.98 -23.31 -24.65
N ARG A 348 12.14 -23.74 -23.40
CA ARG A 348 11.19 -23.55 -22.31
C ARG A 348 11.90 -23.15 -21.03
N LEU A 349 11.52 -22.00 -20.47
CA LEU A 349 12.08 -21.42 -19.25
C LEU A 349 10.98 -21.30 -18.19
N THR A 350 11.15 -22.00 -17.06
CA THR A 350 10.16 -22.02 -15.97
C THR A 350 10.65 -21.17 -14.80
N PHE A 351 9.79 -20.27 -14.32
CA PHE A 351 10.07 -19.32 -13.24
C PHE A 351 9.12 -19.53 -12.08
N VAL A 352 9.67 -19.49 -10.86
CA VAL A 352 8.84 -19.32 -9.65
C VAL A 352 8.61 -17.83 -9.43
N LEU A 353 7.34 -17.44 -9.32
CA LEU A 353 6.94 -16.08 -8.96
C LEU A 353 6.82 -16.01 -7.44
N LYS A 354 7.42 -14.99 -6.84
CA LYS A 354 7.35 -14.70 -5.40
C LYS A 354 6.80 -13.30 -5.17
N TRP A 355 5.92 -13.18 -4.19
CA TRP A 355 5.53 -11.91 -3.60
C TRP A 355 6.37 -11.68 -2.34
N THR A 356 7.32 -10.77 -2.44
CA THR A 356 8.39 -10.54 -1.46
C THR A 356 9.21 -11.82 -1.25
N VAL A 357 8.86 -12.66 -0.27
CA VAL A 357 9.52 -13.95 0.00
C VAL A 357 8.58 -15.15 -0.20
N ILE A 358 7.28 -14.90 -0.35
CA ILE A 358 6.24 -15.94 -0.39
C ILE A 358 6.03 -16.37 -1.83
N PRO A 359 6.13 -17.67 -2.18
CA PRO A 359 5.75 -18.16 -3.49
C PRO A 359 4.31 -17.74 -3.83
N ALA A 360 4.14 -17.11 -4.98
CA ALA A 360 2.87 -16.56 -5.45
C ALA A 360 2.34 -17.29 -6.69
N GLY A 361 3.20 -17.97 -7.45
CA GLY A 361 2.81 -18.66 -8.67
C GLY A 361 3.99 -19.12 -9.51
N GLU A 362 3.71 -19.41 -10.77
CA GLU A 362 4.65 -19.85 -11.78
C GLU A 362 4.46 -19.01 -13.06
N ALA A 363 5.56 -18.72 -13.75
CA ALA A 363 5.54 -18.23 -15.12
C ALA A 363 6.39 -19.12 -16.01
N VAL A 364 5.95 -19.34 -17.25
CA VAL A 364 6.65 -20.17 -18.24
C VAL A 364 6.78 -19.36 -19.52
N LEU A 365 8.02 -19.20 -20.00
CA LEU A 365 8.35 -18.64 -21.30
C LEU A 365 8.72 -19.78 -22.25
N GLU A 366 8.13 -19.77 -23.45
CA GLU A 366 8.33 -20.81 -24.47
C GLU A 366 8.58 -20.19 -25.85
N VAL A 367 9.43 -20.84 -26.64
CA VAL A 367 9.55 -20.65 -28.09
C VAL A 367 8.96 -21.89 -28.75
N LEU A 368 7.77 -21.75 -29.33
CA LEU A 368 7.09 -22.86 -29.99
C LEU A 368 7.73 -23.17 -31.35
N PRO A 369 7.44 -24.34 -31.96
CA PRO A 369 7.82 -24.63 -33.34
C PRO A 369 7.44 -23.47 -34.27
N GLN A 370 8.28 -23.21 -35.27
CA GLN A 370 8.01 -22.15 -36.24
C GLN A 370 6.71 -22.45 -36.99
N GLU A 371 5.94 -21.39 -37.19
CA GLU A 371 4.69 -21.41 -37.93
C GLU A 371 4.85 -20.59 -39.20
N GLN A 372 3.94 -20.78 -40.16
CA GLN A 372 3.83 -19.89 -41.31
C GLN A 372 2.64 -18.96 -41.16
N MET A 373 2.89 -17.67 -41.35
CA MET A 373 1.84 -16.65 -41.44
C MET A 373 2.00 -15.88 -42.74
N ALA A 374 0.93 -15.84 -43.54
CA ALA A 374 0.92 -15.18 -44.86
C ALA A 374 2.11 -15.61 -45.77
N GLY A 375 2.50 -16.89 -45.73
CA GLY A 375 3.59 -17.45 -46.53
C GLY A 375 5.00 -17.12 -46.06
N GLN A 376 5.17 -16.53 -44.86
CA GLN A 376 6.47 -16.26 -44.24
C GLN A 376 6.61 -17.10 -42.97
N ASP A 377 7.80 -17.65 -42.74
CA ASP A 377 8.13 -18.31 -41.48
C ASP A 377 8.22 -17.28 -40.36
N VAL A 378 7.63 -17.60 -39.21
CA VAL A 378 7.55 -16.72 -38.05
C VAL A 378 7.98 -17.43 -36.77
N TYR A 379 8.56 -16.67 -35.84
CA TYR A 379 8.71 -17.12 -34.48
C TYR A 379 7.38 -17.00 -33.73
N HIS A 380 7.07 -17.99 -32.91
CA HIS A 380 5.91 -17.99 -32.02
C HIS A 380 6.38 -18.10 -30.56
N PHE A 381 6.26 -17.00 -29.83
CA PHE A 381 6.63 -16.87 -28.44
C PHE A 381 5.40 -16.96 -27.54
N VAL A 382 5.52 -17.70 -26.43
CA VAL A 382 4.43 -17.86 -25.46
C VAL A 382 4.92 -17.50 -24.06
N LEU A 383 4.11 -16.75 -23.32
CA LEU A 383 4.24 -16.54 -21.88
C LEU A 383 2.95 -17.02 -21.20
N THR A 384 3.08 -17.97 -20.28
CA THR A 384 1.97 -18.37 -19.40
C THR A 384 2.29 -17.97 -17.97
N ALA A 385 1.33 -17.39 -17.24
CA ALA A 385 1.47 -17.08 -15.82
C ALA A 385 0.27 -17.60 -15.03
N ARG A 386 0.54 -18.28 -13.91
CA ARG A 386 -0.48 -18.86 -13.04
C ARG A 386 -0.14 -18.62 -11.57
N SER A 387 -1.10 -18.15 -10.78
CA SER A 387 -0.96 -18.13 -9.32
C SER A 387 -1.06 -19.52 -8.71
N ASN A 388 -0.50 -19.69 -7.51
CA ASN A 388 -0.59 -20.92 -6.74
C ASN A 388 -1.89 -20.99 -5.91
N ALA A 389 -2.16 -22.14 -5.29
CA ALA A 389 -3.38 -22.37 -4.50
C ALA A 389 -3.59 -21.36 -3.36
N PHE A 390 -2.52 -20.90 -2.72
CA PHE A 390 -2.60 -19.89 -1.65
C PHE A 390 -3.09 -18.55 -2.18
N VAL A 391 -2.51 -18.07 -3.29
CA VAL A 391 -2.90 -16.80 -3.92
C VAL A 391 -4.26 -16.90 -4.61
N ASP A 392 -4.56 -18.05 -5.23
CA ASP A 392 -5.84 -18.32 -5.89
C ASP A 392 -7.06 -18.12 -4.97
N ALA A 393 -6.91 -18.46 -3.68
CA ALA A 393 -7.98 -18.38 -2.69
C ALA A 393 -8.57 -16.96 -2.53
N PHE A 394 -7.79 -15.93 -2.86
CA PHE A 394 -8.22 -14.54 -2.78
C PHE A 394 -8.05 -13.76 -4.09
N TYR A 395 -7.17 -14.20 -5.00
CA TYR A 395 -6.95 -13.55 -6.29
C TYR A 395 -6.29 -14.49 -7.33
N ALA A 396 -7.12 -15.24 -8.07
CA ALA A 396 -6.62 -16.12 -9.12
C ALA A 396 -6.12 -15.36 -10.36
N VAL A 397 -4.94 -15.73 -10.86
CA VAL A 397 -4.27 -15.25 -12.07
C VAL A 397 -4.10 -16.43 -13.02
N ARG A 398 -4.61 -16.29 -14.25
CA ARG A 398 -4.53 -17.27 -15.33
C ARG A 398 -4.32 -16.54 -16.65
N ASP A 399 -3.08 -16.21 -16.93
CA ASP A 399 -2.70 -15.39 -18.07
C ASP A 399 -1.93 -16.21 -19.10
N ARG A 400 -2.21 -15.93 -20.37
CA ARG A 400 -1.46 -16.42 -21.51
C ARG A 400 -1.28 -15.28 -22.51
N ILE A 401 -0.05 -15.10 -22.96
CA ILE A 401 0.33 -14.15 -24.00
C ILE A 401 1.03 -14.94 -25.10
N ASP A 402 0.62 -14.70 -26.34
CA ASP A 402 1.22 -15.26 -27.54
C ASP A 402 1.68 -14.09 -28.42
N ALA A 403 2.90 -14.17 -28.96
CA ALA A 403 3.47 -13.16 -29.83
C ALA A 403 4.14 -13.81 -31.05
N TRP A 404 3.84 -13.28 -32.23
CA TRP A 404 4.42 -13.71 -33.49
C TRP A 404 5.28 -12.59 -34.08
N ALA A 405 6.53 -12.93 -34.42
CA ALA A 405 7.49 -12.01 -35.01
C ALA A 405 8.17 -12.64 -36.22
N ASP A 406 8.67 -11.81 -37.13
CA ASP A 406 9.45 -12.30 -38.26
C ASP A 406 10.76 -12.97 -37.80
N THR A 407 11.26 -13.92 -38.58
CA THR A 407 12.48 -14.68 -38.25
C THR A 407 13.75 -13.84 -38.21
N LYS A 408 13.76 -12.65 -38.82
CA LYS A 408 14.89 -11.71 -38.71
C LYS A 408 14.79 -10.84 -37.46
N MET A 409 13.75 -11.00 -36.63
CA MET A 409 13.46 -10.18 -35.46
C MET A 409 13.57 -8.69 -35.80
N GLN A 410 12.81 -8.28 -36.81
CA GLN A 410 12.69 -6.87 -37.21
C GLN A 410 11.36 -6.27 -36.74
N ARG A 411 10.29 -7.04 -36.63
CA ARG A 411 8.92 -6.55 -36.38
C ARG A 411 7.98 -7.61 -35.81
N SER A 412 6.94 -7.16 -35.11
CA SER A 412 5.80 -8.02 -34.72
C SER A 412 4.78 -8.15 -35.84
N LEU A 413 4.10 -9.29 -35.89
CA LEU A 413 3.06 -9.60 -36.86
C LEU A 413 1.69 -9.78 -36.19
N LEU A 414 1.67 -10.42 -35.03
CA LEU A 414 0.47 -10.64 -34.24
C LEU A 414 0.81 -10.71 -32.75
N TYR A 415 -0.06 -10.19 -31.92
CA TYR A 415 0.02 -10.31 -30.46
C TYR A 415 -1.35 -10.67 -29.90
N ARG A 416 -1.40 -11.67 -29.04
CA ARG A 416 -2.62 -12.09 -28.36
C ARG A 416 -2.40 -12.18 -26.87
N LYS A 417 -3.38 -11.73 -26.09
CA LYS A 417 -3.35 -11.82 -24.62
C LYS A 417 -4.71 -12.27 -24.10
N LYS A 418 -4.74 -13.46 -23.51
CA LYS A 418 -5.86 -13.95 -22.70
C LYS A 418 -5.54 -13.72 -21.24
N GLN A 419 -6.32 -12.86 -20.60
CA GLN A 419 -6.13 -12.46 -19.21
C GLN A 419 -7.32 -12.87 -18.37
N HIS A 420 -7.03 -13.51 -17.24
CA HIS A 420 -8.02 -13.88 -16.23
C HIS A 420 -7.41 -13.62 -14.86
N GLU A 421 -7.71 -12.45 -14.31
CA GLU A 421 -7.17 -11.97 -13.03
C GLU A 421 -8.31 -11.52 -12.12
N GLY A 422 -8.62 -12.28 -11.06
CA GLY A 422 -9.74 -12.01 -10.16
C GLY A 422 -11.08 -11.94 -10.92
N SER A 423 -11.71 -10.77 -10.97
CA SER A 423 -12.93 -10.51 -11.77
C SER A 423 -12.66 -10.00 -13.19
N THR A 424 -11.40 -9.67 -13.53
CA THR A 424 -11.02 -9.12 -14.83
C THR A 424 -10.86 -10.22 -15.86
N ARG A 425 -11.53 -10.11 -17.00
CA ARG A 425 -11.37 -10.99 -18.17
C ARG A 425 -11.07 -10.15 -19.40
N ARG A 426 -9.99 -10.44 -20.11
CA ARG A 426 -9.66 -9.79 -21.39
C ARG A 426 -9.22 -10.83 -22.41
N ASP A 427 -9.66 -10.66 -23.65
CA ASP A 427 -9.19 -11.42 -24.80
C ASP A 427 -8.76 -10.41 -25.85
N ILE A 428 -7.47 -10.08 -25.84
CA ILE A 428 -6.89 -9.00 -26.62
C ILE A 428 -6.18 -9.60 -27.81
N THR A 429 -6.42 -9.02 -28.99
CA THR A 429 -5.64 -9.25 -30.20
C THR A 429 -5.14 -7.92 -30.74
N VAL A 430 -3.85 -7.84 -31.06
CA VAL A 430 -3.23 -6.72 -31.76
C VAL A 430 -2.62 -7.24 -33.05
N SER A 431 -3.13 -6.76 -34.17
CA SER A 431 -2.60 -7.06 -35.51
C SER A 431 -1.85 -5.87 -36.08
N PHE A 432 -0.78 -6.14 -36.83
CA PHE A 432 0.11 -5.12 -37.38
C PHE A 432 -0.04 -5.08 -38.90
N ASP A 433 -0.56 -3.97 -39.42
CA ASP A 433 -0.60 -3.68 -40.85
C ASP A 433 0.62 -2.82 -41.22
N TRP A 434 1.60 -3.46 -41.85
CA TRP A 434 2.85 -2.84 -42.24
C TRP A 434 2.77 -2.10 -43.58
N GLU A 435 1.71 -2.30 -44.37
CA GLU A 435 1.47 -1.53 -45.59
C GLU A 435 0.83 -0.19 -45.24
N ALA A 436 -0.21 -0.22 -44.38
CA ALA A 436 -0.86 0.97 -43.86
C ALA A 436 -0.06 1.66 -42.75
N MET A 437 0.94 0.98 -42.16
CA MET A 437 1.70 1.44 -40.98
C MET A 437 0.82 1.71 -39.75
N HIS A 438 -0.11 0.79 -39.46
CA HIS A 438 -1.02 0.86 -38.32
C HIS A 438 -1.02 -0.42 -37.48
N ALA A 439 -1.31 -0.28 -36.18
CA ALA A 439 -1.66 -1.38 -35.30
C ALA A 439 -3.14 -1.31 -34.92
N GLN A 440 -3.83 -2.45 -35.02
CA GLN A 440 -5.25 -2.57 -34.71
C GLN A 440 -5.43 -3.36 -33.42
N TYR A 441 -6.03 -2.73 -32.40
CA TYR A 441 -6.36 -3.37 -31.13
C TYR A 441 -7.81 -3.86 -31.13
N VAL A 442 -8.03 -5.10 -30.70
CA VAL A 442 -9.34 -5.71 -30.52
C VAL A 442 -9.41 -6.36 -29.13
N ASN A 443 -10.51 -6.17 -28.40
CA ASN A 443 -10.74 -6.84 -27.12
C ASN A 443 -12.14 -7.46 -27.09
N HIS A 444 -12.24 -8.79 -26.93
CA HIS A 444 -13.51 -9.54 -27.01
C HIS A 444 -14.32 -9.28 -28.29
N GLY A 445 -13.62 -9.02 -29.40
CA GLY A 445 -14.24 -8.65 -30.68
C GLY A 445 -14.48 -7.15 -30.86
N ASP A 446 -14.41 -6.34 -29.81
CA ASP A 446 -14.55 -4.89 -29.90
C ASP A 446 -13.24 -4.25 -30.39
N ALA A 447 -13.25 -3.77 -31.63
CA ALA A 447 -12.13 -3.05 -32.24
C ALA A 447 -12.08 -1.59 -31.78
N ARG A 448 -10.88 -1.08 -31.52
CA ARG A 448 -10.62 0.36 -31.35
C ARG A 448 -10.17 0.99 -32.67
N ASP A 449 -10.09 2.31 -32.72
CA ASP A 449 -9.44 2.98 -33.85
C ASP A 449 -7.98 2.51 -33.98
N PRO A 450 -7.50 2.20 -35.21
CA PRO A 450 -6.11 1.87 -35.45
C PRO A 450 -5.21 3.02 -35.01
N ILE A 451 -4.04 2.69 -34.48
CA ILE A 451 -3.01 3.68 -34.13
C ILE A 451 -1.85 3.60 -35.11
N PRO A 452 -1.22 4.72 -35.48
CA PRO A 452 -0.05 4.71 -36.33
C PRO A 452 1.13 4.06 -35.60
N ILE A 453 1.98 3.35 -36.36
CA ILE A 453 3.21 2.74 -35.86
C ILE A 453 4.40 3.11 -36.75
N THR A 454 5.62 2.92 -36.23
CA THR A 454 6.86 3.14 -36.98
C THR A 454 7.52 1.82 -37.39
N ALA A 455 8.39 1.87 -38.38
CA ALA A 455 9.16 0.71 -38.80
C ALA A 455 9.93 0.11 -37.61
N GLY A 456 9.95 -1.21 -37.52
CA GLY A 456 10.65 -1.93 -36.45
C GLY A 456 9.92 -2.03 -35.12
N THR A 457 8.62 -1.68 -35.07
CA THR A 457 7.79 -1.78 -33.86
C THR A 457 7.57 -3.25 -33.45
N PHE A 458 7.68 -3.51 -32.16
CA PHE A 458 7.34 -4.79 -31.54
C PHE A 458 6.19 -4.68 -30.55
N ASP A 459 5.57 -5.81 -30.25
CA ASP A 459 4.70 -6.01 -29.09
C ASP A 459 5.53 -6.24 -27.80
N PRO A 460 4.90 -6.20 -26.60
CA PRO A 460 5.60 -6.30 -25.33
C PRO A 460 6.34 -7.62 -25.08
N LEU A 461 5.93 -8.74 -25.70
CA LEU A 461 6.60 -10.02 -25.53
C LEU A 461 7.70 -10.21 -26.59
N ALA A 462 7.45 -9.85 -27.85
CA ALA A 462 8.44 -9.95 -28.91
C ALA A 462 9.64 -9.01 -28.69
N ILE A 463 9.43 -7.79 -28.15
CA ILE A 463 10.54 -6.87 -27.83
C ILE A 463 11.49 -7.47 -26.78
N PHE A 464 10.96 -8.26 -25.85
CA PHE A 464 11.76 -8.97 -24.86
C PHE A 464 12.68 -10.00 -25.53
N TYR A 465 12.15 -10.81 -26.46
CA TYR A 465 12.99 -11.74 -27.23
C TYR A 465 13.98 -11.02 -28.16
N TRP A 466 13.55 -9.93 -28.81
CA TRP A 466 14.45 -9.10 -29.61
C TRP A 466 15.63 -8.57 -28.79
N SER A 467 15.41 -8.18 -27.53
CA SER A 467 16.49 -7.70 -26.66
C SER A 467 17.58 -8.75 -26.41
N ARG A 468 17.23 -10.05 -26.49
CA ARG A 468 18.19 -11.16 -26.43
C ARG A 468 19.04 -11.29 -27.71
N ALA A 469 18.65 -10.65 -28.80
CA ALA A 469 19.44 -10.60 -30.02
C ALA A 469 20.37 -9.37 -30.10
N VAL A 470 20.30 -8.46 -29.12
CA VAL A 470 21.10 -7.22 -29.08
C VAL A 470 22.35 -7.39 -28.23
N ASP A 471 23.47 -6.81 -28.68
CA ASP A 471 24.70 -6.78 -27.89
C ASP A 471 24.55 -5.85 -26.68
N LEU A 472 24.70 -6.43 -25.50
CA LEU A 472 24.58 -5.72 -24.24
C LEU A 472 25.97 -5.38 -23.71
N SER A 473 26.14 -4.12 -23.34
CA SER A 473 27.32 -3.62 -22.65
C SER A 473 26.88 -2.58 -21.63
N VAL A 474 27.53 -2.57 -20.46
CA VAL A 474 27.20 -1.66 -19.36
C VAL A 474 27.31 -0.21 -19.84
N GLY A 475 26.26 0.57 -19.55
CA GLY A 475 26.16 1.97 -19.98
C GLY A 475 25.56 2.18 -21.39
N SER A 476 25.38 1.12 -22.18
CA SER A 476 24.76 1.23 -23.51
C SER A 476 23.24 1.32 -23.41
N PRO A 477 22.61 2.36 -23.98
CA PRO A 477 21.16 2.41 -24.09
C PRO A 477 20.69 1.46 -25.19
N ILE A 478 19.62 0.71 -24.92
CA ILE A 478 18.87 -0.02 -25.94
C ILE A 478 17.53 0.68 -26.14
N GLN A 479 17.17 0.93 -27.40
CA GLN A 479 15.91 1.58 -27.75
C GLN A 479 15.21 0.86 -28.89
N ARG A 480 13.90 0.72 -28.78
CA ARG A 480 13.07 0.13 -29.83
C ARG A 480 11.63 0.62 -29.74
N PRO A 481 10.96 0.91 -30.87
CA PRO A 481 9.53 1.21 -30.85
C PRO A 481 8.73 0.01 -30.35
N VAL A 482 7.76 0.26 -29.49
CA VAL A 482 6.89 -0.75 -28.87
C VAL A 482 5.44 -0.27 -28.83
N THR A 483 4.50 -1.19 -28.99
CA THR A 483 3.06 -0.90 -28.86
C THR A 483 2.30 -2.03 -28.19
N ASP A 484 1.34 -1.69 -27.35
CA ASP A 484 0.33 -2.62 -26.82
C ASP A 484 -0.98 -2.58 -27.63
N GLY A 485 -0.97 -1.89 -28.78
CA GLY A 485 -2.13 -1.61 -29.62
C GLY A 485 -2.97 -0.41 -29.18
N LYS A 486 -2.71 0.17 -27.99
CA LYS A 486 -3.38 1.40 -27.52
C LYS A 486 -2.46 2.60 -27.55
N LYS A 487 -1.17 2.40 -27.30
CA LYS A 487 -0.14 3.43 -27.34
C LYS A 487 1.07 2.91 -28.11
N HIS A 488 1.61 3.74 -28.99
CA HIS A 488 2.89 3.52 -29.66
C HIS A 488 3.94 4.46 -29.05
N VAL A 489 5.03 3.89 -28.56
CA VAL A 489 6.09 4.63 -27.87
C VAL A 489 7.47 4.07 -28.21
N VAL A 490 8.52 4.85 -27.99
CA VAL A 490 9.90 4.34 -28.03
C VAL A 490 10.25 3.83 -26.64
N GLY A 491 10.45 2.52 -26.51
CA GLY A 491 10.93 1.91 -25.28
C GLY A 491 12.43 2.12 -25.15
N PHE A 492 12.88 2.54 -23.96
CA PHE A 492 14.30 2.67 -23.60
C PHE A 492 14.63 1.68 -22.50
N ALA A 493 15.84 1.11 -22.54
CA ALA A 493 16.40 0.35 -21.42
C ALA A 493 17.88 0.64 -21.27
N HIS A 494 18.38 0.54 -20.05
CA HIS A 494 19.78 0.75 -19.72
C HIS A 494 20.37 -0.53 -19.14
N VAL A 495 21.54 -0.91 -19.62
CA VAL A 495 22.36 -1.93 -18.96
C VAL A 495 23.10 -1.24 -17.81
N VAL A 496 22.66 -1.50 -16.58
CA VAL A 496 23.09 -0.79 -15.38
C VAL A 496 24.39 -1.36 -14.82
N ASP A 497 24.48 -2.69 -14.77
CA ASP A 497 25.60 -3.38 -14.13
C ASP A 497 25.79 -4.79 -14.70
N ARG A 498 26.90 -5.45 -14.33
CA ARG A 498 27.16 -6.88 -14.55
C ARG A 498 27.47 -7.53 -13.22
N GLU A 499 26.63 -8.48 -12.81
CA GLU A 499 26.74 -9.15 -11.50
C GLU A 499 26.40 -10.64 -11.58
N HIS A 500 26.86 -11.38 -10.58
CA HIS A 500 26.55 -12.81 -10.44
C HIS A 500 25.24 -12.98 -9.68
N ILE A 501 24.29 -13.71 -10.26
CA ILE A 501 22.99 -13.98 -9.67
C ILE A 501 22.81 -15.48 -9.45
N THR A 502 22.49 -15.83 -8.20
CA THR A 502 22.11 -17.20 -7.81
C THR A 502 20.58 -17.32 -7.76
N VAL A 503 20.05 -18.30 -8.47
CA VAL A 503 18.63 -18.70 -8.51
C VAL A 503 18.53 -20.23 -8.40
N PRO A 504 17.35 -20.83 -8.24
CA PRO A 504 17.22 -22.29 -8.14
C PRO A 504 17.82 -23.06 -9.34
N ALA A 505 17.83 -22.48 -10.54
CA ALA A 505 18.45 -23.07 -11.72
C ALA A 505 20.00 -23.04 -11.73
N GLY A 506 20.65 -22.32 -10.80
CA GLY A 506 22.11 -22.19 -10.73
C GLY A 506 22.61 -20.77 -10.48
N THR A 507 23.92 -20.59 -10.58
CA THR A 507 24.57 -19.26 -10.52
C THR A 507 25.01 -18.85 -11.91
N PHE A 508 24.68 -17.62 -12.29
CA PHE A 508 24.93 -17.09 -13.63
C PHE A 508 25.64 -15.74 -13.55
N ASP A 509 26.56 -15.50 -14.47
CA ASP A 509 27.07 -14.17 -14.76
C ASP A 509 26.04 -13.42 -15.63
N THR A 510 25.59 -12.27 -15.16
CA THR A 510 24.41 -11.59 -15.73
C THR A 510 24.60 -10.09 -15.90
N PHE A 511 23.93 -9.53 -16.92
CA PHE A 511 23.69 -8.11 -17.05
C PHE A 511 22.38 -7.72 -16.37
N LEU A 512 22.40 -6.65 -15.57
CA LEU A 512 21.22 -6.00 -15.03
C LEU A 512 20.69 -4.96 -16.02
N ILE A 513 19.48 -5.17 -16.52
CA ILE A 513 18.77 -4.27 -17.42
C ILE A 513 17.63 -3.59 -16.65
N GLU A 514 17.59 -2.26 -16.68
CA GLU A 514 16.47 -1.45 -16.18
C GLU A 514 15.76 -0.76 -17.36
N PRO A 515 14.54 -1.18 -17.75
CA PRO A 515 13.73 -0.45 -18.72
C PRO A 515 13.18 0.84 -18.12
N ASP A 516 13.10 1.87 -18.96
CA ASP A 516 12.42 3.12 -18.64
C ASP A 516 10.91 2.88 -18.60
N LEU A 517 10.29 3.19 -17.46
CA LEU A 517 8.87 2.97 -17.22
C LEU A 517 7.99 4.19 -17.56
N THR A 518 8.57 5.27 -18.10
CA THR A 518 7.86 6.54 -18.34
C THR A 518 6.60 6.39 -19.21
N HIS A 519 6.48 5.30 -19.97
CA HIS A 519 5.34 5.02 -20.85
C HIS A 519 4.71 3.62 -20.69
N VAL A 520 5.06 2.85 -19.66
CA VAL A 520 4.55 1.48 -19.46
C VAL A 520 3.22 1.50 -18.70
N GLY A 521 2.15 1.02 -19.33
CA GLY A 521 0.81 0.94 -18.71
C GLY A 521 0.63 -0.22 -17.73
N GLY A 522 -0.40 -0.15 -16.87
CA GLY A 522 -0.79 -1.26 -15.96
C GLY A 522 -0.35 -1.08 -14.50
N VAL A 523 -0.06 -2.18 -13.78
CA VAL A 523 0.33 -2.12 -12.34
C VAL A 523 1.61 -1.29 -12.12
N PHE A 524 2.43 -1.16 -13.16
CA PHE A 524 3.68 -0.42 -13.18
C PHE A 524 3.49 1.10 -13.42
N GLU A 525 2.35 1.52 -13.98
CA GLU A 525 1.98 2.94 -14.22
C GLU A 525 1.66 3.68 -12.91
N LYS A 526 1.48 2.94 -11.81
CA LYS A 526 0.97 3.44 -10.52
C LYS A 526 2.05 3.71 -9.46
N SER A 527 3.34 3.72 -9.80
CA SER A 527 4.45 3.90 -8.85
C SER A 527 5.59 4.75 -9.43
N ARG A 528 5.86 5.93 -8.86
CA ARG A 528 6.96 6.81 -9.29
C ARG A 528 8.37 6.25 -9.04
N ASP A 529 8.49 5.26 -8.15
CA ASP A 529 9.73 4.52 -7.85
C ASP A 529 9.69 3.05 -8.33
N ALA A 530 8.75 2.69 -9.21
CA ALA A 530 8.78 1.36 -9.81
C ALA A 530 10.07 1.21 -10.58
N LYS A 531 10.86 0.22 -10.16
CA LYS A 531 12.00 -0.26 -10.93
C LYS A 531 11.65 -1.66 -11.36
N ILE A 532 11.69 -1.90 -12.67
CA ILE A 532 11.79 -3.26 -13.20
C ILE A 532 13.28 -3.51 -13.38
N GLN A 533 13.75 -4.60 -12.79
CA GLN A 533 15.12 -5.07 -12.89
C GLN A 533 15.06 -6.44 -13.52
N LEU A 534 15.74 -6.60 -14.65
CA LEU A 534 15.81 -7.85 -15.39
C LEU A 534 17.26 -8.27 -15.47
N TRP A 535 17.56 -9.47 -14.97
CA TRP A 535 18.88 -10.08 -15.10
C TRP A 535 18.86 -11.08 -16.24
N VAL A 536 19.74 -10.88 -17.21
CA VAL A 536 19.96 -11.80 -18.33
C VAL A 536 21.40 -12.30 -18.34
N THR A 537 21.66 -13.53 -18.79
CA THR A 537 23.04 -14.05 -18.87
C THR A 537 23.93 -13.17 -19.73
N ALA A 538 25.21 -13.05 -19.37
CA ALA A 538 26.20 -12.27 -20.10
C ALA A 538 26.77 -13.00 -21.34
N ASP A 539 26.28 -14.21 -21.63
CA ASP A 539 26.63 -14.97 -22.82
C ASP A 539 25.72 -14.63 -24.02
N HIS A 540 25.99 -15.27 -25.17
CA HIS A 540 25.24 -15.03 -26.41
C HIS A 540 23.74 -15.38 -26.32
N ARG A 541 23.31 -16.16 -25.31
CA ARG A 541 21.91 -16.60 -25.15
C ARG A 541 21.04 -15.53 -24.49
N ARG A 542 21.65 -14.65 -23.68
CA ARG A 542 20.98 -13.62 -22.86
C ARG A 542 19.73 -14.17 -22.17
N LEU A 543 19.86 -15.33 -21.55
CA LEU A 543 18.75 -16.02 -20.88
C LEU A 543 18.24 -15.17 -19.72
N PRO A 544 16.93 -14.91 -19.60
CA PRO A 544 16.37 -14.33 -18.39
C PRO A 544 16.58 -15.25 -17.19
N VAL A 545 17.29 -14.76 -16.17
CA VAL A 545 17.60 -15.49 -14.94
C VAL A 545 16.68 -15.05 -13.80
N LYS A 546 16.47 -13.74 -13.70
CA LYS A 546 15.69 -13.14 -12.61
C LYS A 546 14.98 -11.89 -13.11
N LEU A 547 13.75 -11.70 -12.66
CA LEU A 547 13.02 -10.45 -12.79
C LEU A 547 12.65 -9.99 -11.38
N LYS A 548 12.87 -8.72 -11.07
CA LYS A 548 12.41 -8.11 -9.83
C LYS A 548 11.71 -6.81 -10.18
N SER A 549 10.47 -6.66 -9.74
CA SER A 549 9.73 -5.43 -9.86
C SER A 549 9.30 -4.94 -8.50
N LYS A 550 9.60 -3.67 -8.22
CA LYS A 550 9.09 -2.99 -7.03
C LYS A 550 7.74 -2.37 -7.37
N VAL A 551 6.70 -2.75 -6.64
CA VAL A 551 5.32 -2.27 -6.83
C VAL A 551 4.77 -1.70 -5.53
N VAL A 552 3.64 -0.99 -5.60
CA VAL A 552 2.97 -0.37 -4.43
C VAL A 552 2.70 -1.35 -3.28
N VAL A 553 2.61 -2.66 -3.55
CA VAL A 553 2.24 -3.70 -2.57
C VAL A 553 3.43 -4.60 -2.19
N GLY A 554 4.68 -4.16 -2.41
CA GLY A 554 5.90 -4.93 -2.08
C GLY A 554 6.83 -5.12 -3.28
N SER A 555 7.51 -6.26 -3.38
CA SER A 555 8.24 -6.62 -4.60
C SER A 555 7.73 -7.92 -5.18
N PHE A 556 7.53 -7.97 -6.48
CA PHE A 556 7.38 -9.24 -7.20
C PHE A 556 8.74 -9.65 -7.73
N SER A 557 9.09 -10.92 -7.57
CA SER A 557 10.28 -11.48 -8.22
C SER A 557 9.96 -12.79 -8.91
N GLY A 558 10.42 -12.94 -10.15
CA GLY A 558 10.49 -14.21 -10.85
C GLY A 558 11.92 -14.73 -10.83
N GLU A 559 12.13 -15.97 -10.41
CA GLU A 559 13.46 -16.60 -10.41
C GLU A 559 13.42 -17.87 -11.26
N LEU A 560 14.40 -18.04 -12.14
CA LEU A 560 14.49 -19.19 -13.03
C LEU A 560 14.71 -20.47 -12.21
N VAL A 561 13.88 -21.47 -12.47
CA VAL A 561 13.89 -22.78 -11.79
C VAL A 561 14.40 -23.87 -12.72
N SER A 562 13.97 -23.88 -13.97
CA SER A 562 14.41 -24.87 -14.96
C SER A 562 14.45 -24.30 -16.37
N MET A 563 15.32 -24.88 -17.20
CA MET A 563 15.43 -24.59 -18.62
C MET A 563 15.52 -25.90 -19.41
N THR A 564 14.74 -26.00 -20.49
CA THR A 564 14.76 -27.14 -21.42
C THR A 564 14.91 -26.59 -22.84
N GLY A 565 15.68 -27.28 -23.69
CA GLY A 565 15.92 -26.83 -25.07
C GLY A 565 16.88 -25.64 -25.21
N ALA A 566 17.34 -25.05 -24.09
CA ALA A 566 18.46 -24.12 -24.06
C ALA A 566 19.77 -24.92 -23.90
N ALA A 567 20.75 -24.74 -24.80
CA ALA A 567 22.06 -25.38 -24.69
C ALA A 567 22.66 -25.13 -23.29
N ALA A 568 23.26 -26.13 -22.65
CA ALA A 568 23.73 -26.04 -21.26
C ALA A 568 24.72 -24.88 -21.05
N PRO A 569 24.69 -24.18 -19.89
CA PRO A 569 25.70 -23.15 -19.59
C PRO A 569 27.10 -23.77 -19.59
N ALA A 570 28.07 -23.07 -20.19
CA ALA A 570 29.47 -23.42 -20.05
C ALA A 570 29.85 -23.33 -18.56
N THR A 571 30.01 -24.48 -17.91
CA THR A 571 30.54 -24.56 -16.56
C THR A 571 31.94 -23.96 -16.54
N ALA A 572 32.18 -23.00 -15.64
CA ALA A 572 33.53 -22.54 -15.35
C ALA A 572 34.39 -23.75 -14.95
N ALA A 573 35.44 -24.02 -15.71
CA ALA A 573 36.44 -25.01 -15.36
C ALA A 573 37.10 -24.64 -14.03
N GLN A 574 37.47 -25.69 -13.29
CA GLN A 574 37.92 -25.75 -11.90
C GLN A 574 39.04 -24.77 -11.52
#